data_AF-A0A2G6DJ70-F1
#
_entry.id   AF-A0A2G6DJ70-F1
#
_cell.length_a   1.000
_cell.length_b   1.000
_cell.length_c   1.000
_cell.angle_alpha   90.00
_cell.angle_beta   90.00
_cell.angle_gamma   90.00
#
_symmetry.space_group_name_H-M   'P 1'
#
loop_
_entity.id
_entity.type
_entity.pdbx_description
1 polymer ?
#
loop_
_entity_poly.entity_id
_entity_poly.type
_entity_poly.pdbx_seq_one_letter_code
_entity_poly.pdbx_strand_id
1 'polypeptide(L)'
;QSGGCCDGSSPMCYPLGEFKVGDGDVRVGELADCPFYMGKAQYELWQHTDLTIDAVAGRGASFSLEIPEGKRFIVRSDVCFVA
;
A
#
# COMPACT_ATOMS: atom_id res chain seq x y z
N GLN A 1 -6.16 -1.77 -4.98
CA GLN A 1 -5.70 -2.93 -4.18
C GLN A 1 -6.78 -3.41 -3.20
N SER A 2 -7.45 -4.52 -3.53
CA SER A 2 -8.01 -5.43 -2.52
C SER A 2 -7.27 -6.76 -2.67
N GLY A 3 -6.40 -7.13 -1.72
CA GLY A 3 -5.62 -8.37 -1.89
C GLY A 3 -4.57 -8.73 -0.84
N GLY A 4 -4.63 -8.20 0.39
CA GLY A 4 -3.79 -8.63 1.51
C GLY A 4 -4.65 -8.97 2.74
N CYS A 5 -4.37 -10.10 3.38
CA CYS A 5 -5.27 -10.92 4.19
C CYS A 5 -5.95 -10.19 5.37
N CYS A 6 -7.26 -9.97 5.23
CA CYS A 6 -8.26 -9.59 6.24
C CYS A 6 -8.64 -8.11 6.43
N ASP A 7 -7.91 -7.12 5.90
CA ASP A 7 -8.34 -5.70 5.99
C ASP A 7 -7.93 -4.81 4.79
N GLY A 8 -7.12 -5.33 3.86
CA GLY A 8 -6.66 -4.55 2.69
C GLY A 8 -5.80 -3.33 3.03
N SER A 9 -5.32 -3.22 4.27
CA SER A 9 -4.61 -2.02 4.76
C SER A 9 -3.11 -2.03 4.45
N SER A 10 -2.52 -3.22 4.24
CA SER A 10 -1.07 -3.35 4.02
C SER A 10 -0.71 -3.12 2.54
N PRO A 11 0.17 -2.15 2.23
CA PRO A 11 0.67 -1.94 0.87
C PRO A 11 1.46 -3.17 0.41
N MET A 12 1.42 -3.46 -0.88
CA MET A 12 2.22 -4.52 -1.50
C MET A 12 3.02 -3.98 -2.67
N CYS A 13 4.23 -4.50 -2.85
CA CYS A 13 5.13 -4.20 -3.95
C CYS A 13 5.27 -5.43 -4.85
N TYR A 14 4.92 -5.26 -6.13
CA TYR A 14 5.03 -6.28 -7.16
C TYR A 14 6.08 -5.87 -8.19
N PRO A 15 6.66 -6.81 -8.97
CA PRO A 15 7.45 -6.44 -10.13
C PRO A 15 6.64 -5.54 -11.07
N LEU A 16 7.33 -4.61 -11.72
CA LEU A 16 6.68 -3.66 -12.62
C LEU A 16 5.96 -4.42 -13.75
N GLY A 17 4.66 -4.15 -13.90
CA GLY A 17 3.81 -4.80 -14.90
C GLY A 17 3.13 -6.11 -14.46
N GLU A 18 3.49 -6.67 -13.31
CA GLU A 18 2.87 -7.90 -12.79
C GLU A 18 1.56 -7.65 -12.01
N PHE A 19 1.36 -6.42 -11.52
CA PHE A 19 0.09 -6.02 -10.91
C PHE A 19 -0.98 -5.77 -11.99
N LYS A 20 -1.99 -6.63 -12.04
CA LYS A 20 -3.14 -6.48 -12.96
C LYS A 20 -4.10 -5.42 -12.42
N VAL A 21 -4.13 -4.27 -13.09
CA VAL A 21 -5.04 -3.16 -12.78
C VAL A 21 -6.43 -3.47 -13.35
N GLY A 22 -7.47 -3.39 -12.51
CA GLY A 22 -8.87 -3.51 -12.93
C GLY A 22 -9.67 -2.22 -12.73
N ASP A 23 -10.96 -2.25 -13.07
CA ASP A 23 -11.88 -1.10 -12.96
C ASP A 23 -12.04 -0.56 -11.52
N GLY A 24 -11.73 -1.39 -10.52
CA GLY A 24 -11.79 -1.03 -9.11
C GLY A 24 -10.47 -0.44 -8.57
N ASP A 25 -9.42 -0.33 -9.37
CA ASP A 25 -8.13 0.20 -8.94
C ASP A 25 -7.94 1.65 -9.38
N VAL A 26 -7.68 2.53 -8.41
CA VAL A 26 -7.41 3.95 -8.63
C VAL A 26 -5.91 4.17 -8.53
N ARG A 27 -5.29 4.71 -9.58
CA ARG A 27 -3.90 5.18 -9.52
C ARG A 27 -3.85 6.44 -8.68
N VAL A 28 -3.19 6.36 -7.53
CA VAL A 28 -3.11 7.48 -6.57
C VAL A 28 -1.82 8.29 -6.71
N GLY A 29 -0.77 7.72 -7.33
CA GLY A 29 0.48 8.41 -7.54
C GLY A 29 1.61 7.48 -7.99
N GLU A 30 2.84 7.89 -7.66
CA GLU A 30 4.07 7.14 -7.92
C GLU A 30 4.93 7.12 -6.64
N LEU A 31 5.57 5.98 -6.36
CA LEU A 31 6.52 5.78 -5.28
C LEU A 31 7.80 5.20 -5.90
N ALA A 32 8.92 5.92 -5.80
CA ALA A 32 10.20 5.50 -6.40
C ALA A 32 10.03 5.01 -7.86
N ASP A 33 9.41 5.86 -8.70
CA ASP A 33 9.11 5.61 -10.12
C ASP A 33 8.17 4.42 -10.40
N CYS A 34 7.56 3.84 -9.36
CA CYS A 34 6.58 2.76 -9.49
C CYS A 34 5.16 3.30 -9.28
N PRO A 35 4.19 2.96 -10.14
CA PRO A 35 2.82 3.42 -9.97
C PRO A 35 2.20 2.79 -8.72
N PHE A 36 1.54 3.61 -7.90
CA PHE A 36 0.85 3.17 -6.70
C PHE A 36 -0.67 3.20 -6.91
N TYR A 37 -1.33 2.09 -6.57
CA TYR A 37 -2.76 1.88 -6.79
C TYR A 37 -3.48 1.56 -5.48
N MET A 38 -4.66 2.16 -5.30
CA MET A 38 -5.55 1.94 -4.17
C MET A 38 -6.88 1.37 -4.66
N GLY A 39 -7.56 0.56 -3.84
CA GLY A 39 -8.91 0.10 -4.21
C GLY A 39 -9.88 1.27 -4.14
N LYS A 40 -10.87 1.35 -5.05
CA LYS A 40 -11.80 2.48 -5.14
C LYS A 40 -12.45 2.84 -3.80
N ALA A 41 -12.97 1.85 -3.07
CA ALA A 41 -13.58 2.08 -1.76
C ALA A 41 -12.59 2.62 -0.72
N GLN A 42 -11.35 2.14 -0.73
CA GLN A 42 -10.29 2.63 0.16
C GLN A 42 -9.85 4.04 -0.22
N TYR A 43 -9.77 4.32 -1.53
CA TYR A 43 -9.47 5.65 -2.06
C TYR A 43 -10.53 6.67 -1.64
N GLU A 44 -11.81 6.34 -1.81
CA GLU A 44 -12.92 7.22 -1.40
C GLU A 44 -12.84 7.59 0.09
N LEU A 45 -12.39 6.66 0.94
CA LEU A 45 -12.22 6.86 2.37
C LEU A 45 -10.96 7.66 2.74
N TRP A 46 -9.86 7.51 2.00
CA TRP A 46 -8.53 7.99 2.42
C TRP A 46 -7.95 9.12 1.54
N GLN A 47 -8.59 9.48 0.43
CA GLN A 47 -8.11 10.51 -0.51
C GLN A 47 -7.89 11.90 0.09
N HIS A 48 -8.42 12.15 1.28
CA HIS A 48 -8.25 13.42 2.03
C HIS A 48 -7.38 13.25 3.28
N THR A 49 -6.63 12.15 3.38
CA THR A 49 -5.74 11.84 4.50
C THR A 49 -4.30 11.85 4.02
N ASP A 50 -3.43 12.52 4.78
CA ASP A 50 -1.99 12.42 4.58
C ASP A 50 -1.50 11.04 5.02
N LEU A 51 -1.12 10.21 4.04
CA LEU A 51 -0.65 8.85 4.27
C LEU A 51 0.84 8.74 3.95
N THR A 52 1.58 8.14 4.87
CA THR A 52 2.98 7.74 4.65
C THR A 52 3.05 6.24 4.45
N ILE A 53 3.68 5.81 3.35
CA ILE A 53 4.02 4.40 3.11
C ILE A 53 5.43 4.17 3.63
N ASP A 54 5.55 3.35 4.68
CA ASP A 54 6.81 3.10 5.39
C ASP A 54 7.24 1.64 5.23
N ALA A 55 8.56 1.41 5.14
CA ALA A 55 9.17 0.09 5.02
C ALA A 55 9.90 -0.26 6.31
N VAL A 56 9.34 -1.18 7.08
CA VAL A 56 9.84 -1.54 8.41
C VAL A 56 10.29 -2.99 8.45
N ALA A 57 11.14 -3.35 9.42
CA ALA A 57 11.50 -4.73 9.68
C ALA A 57 10.26 -5.54 10.09
N GLY A 58 10.09 -6.74 9.53
CA GLY A 58 8.97 -7.61 9.87
C GLY A 58 8.61 -8.57 8.75
N ARG A 59 7.56 -9.36 9.00
CA ARG A 59 7.02 -10.30 8.02
C ARG A 59 6.14 -9.55 7.00
N GLY A 60 6.59 -9.49 5.75
CA GLY A 60 5.86 -8.92 4.61
C GLY A 60 4.56 -9.66 4.26
N ALA A 61 3.74 -9.03 3.43
CA ALA A 61 2.53 -9.64 2.87
C ALA A 61 2.92 -10.67 1.80
N SER A 62 2.24 -11.82 1.75
CA SER A 62 2.68 -13.06 1.09
C SER A 62 3.27 -12.96 -0.31
N PHE A 63 2.85 -12.00 -1.14
CA PHE A 63 3.28 -11.85 -2.53
C PHE A 63 4.16 -10.62 -2.79
N SER A 64 4.54 -9.91 -1.72
CA SER A 64 5.26 -8.65 -1.81
C SER A 64 6.79 -8.86 -1.91
N LEU A 65 7.45 -8.05 -2.72
CA LEU A 65 8.87 -8.21 -3.07
C LEU A 65 9.85 -8.07 -1.90
N GLU A 66 9.46 -7.37 -0.83
CA GLU A 66 10.32 -7.10 0.33
C GLU A 66 10.40 -8.26 1.33
N ILE A 67 9.60 -9.33 1.17
CA ILE A 67 9.61 -10.51 2.04
C ILE A 67 11.03 -11.10 2.24
N PRO A 68 11.81 -11.42 1.18
CA PRO A 68 13.16 -11.95 1.33
C PRO A 68 14.13 -10.98 1.99
N GLU A 69 13.80 -9.67 2.04
CA GLU A 69 14.60 -8.67 2.77
C GLU A 69 14.28 -8.62 4.27
N GLY A 70 13.32 -9.42 4.75
CA GLY A 70 12.87 -9.37 6.15
C GLY A 70 12.13 -8.08 6.49
N LYS A 71 11.50 -7.45 5.49
CA LYS A 71 10.76 -6.19 5.64
C LYS A 71 9.26 -6.39 5.38
N ARG A 72 8.49 -5.34 5.67
CA ARG A 72 7.08 -5.17 5.29
C ARG A 72 6.76 -3.71 5.07
N PHE A 73 5.81 -3.43 4.19
CA PHE A 73 5.21 -2.11 4.09
C PHE A 73 4.08 -1.93 5.11
N ILE A 74 3.94 -0.69 5.62
CA ILE A 74 2.81 -0.25 6.44
C ILE A 74 2.33 1.12 5.97
N VAL A 75 1.05 1.40 6.20
CA VAL A 75 0.50 2.75 6.05
C VAL A 75 0.51 3.42 7.43
N ARG A 76 1.02 4.65 7.49
CA ARG A 76 0.90 5.53 8.65
C ARG A 76 0.04 6.73 8.27
N SER A 77 -0.70 7.25 9.23
CA SER A 77 -1.43 8.50 9.10
C SER A 77 -1.18 9.35 10.34
N ASP A 78 -0.99 10.64 10.14
CA ASP A 78 -0.83 11.61 11.23
C ASP A 78 -2.22 12.15 11.60
N VAL A 79 -2.95 11.41 12.44
CA VAL A 79 -4.34 11.79 12.79
C VAL A 79 -4.44 12.48 14.15
N CYS A 80 -3.47 12.30 15.05
CA CYS A 80 -3.42 13.01 16.33
C CYS A 80 -1.98 13.10 16.84
N PHE A 81 -1.44 14.32 16.92
CA PHE A 81 -0.31 14.62 17.81
C PHE A 81 -0.89 14.77 19.23
N VAL A 82 -0.64 13.80 20.11
CA VAL A 82 -0.88 14.01 21.54
C VAL A 82 0.39 14.67 22.08
N ALA A 83 0.30 15.97 22.32
CA ALA A 83 1.36 16.76 22.96
C ALA A 83 1.61 16.32 24.40
#